data_AF-A0A6V7QVB9-F1
#
_entry.id   AF-A0A6V7QVB9-F1
#
_cell.length_a   1.000
_cell.length_b   1.000
_cell.length_c   1.000
_cell.angle_alpha   90.00
_cell.angle_beta   90.00
_cell.angle_gamma   90.00
#
_symmetry.space_group_name_H-M   'P 1'
#
loop_
_entity.id
_entity.type
_entity.pdbx_description
1 polymer ?
#
loop_
_entity_poly.entity_id
_entity_poly.type
_entity_poly.pdbx_seq_one_letter_code
_entity_poly.pdbx_strand_id
1 'polypeptide(L)'
;MVQRHKEYRQKILSTYQPLHKELYNIHPSSFFIPSFINAISNNTVESFRNIMSEPSPGVYTFAMLQPRFCEMLLDEVENFEKWVNAVKFKIMRPNTMNKYGAVLDDFGLEAMLNKLMEEFICPISKVFFSEVGGSTLDSHHGFVVEYGKDKDVELGFHVDDSEVTLNVCLGKQFSGGELYFRGVRCDKHVNSETQPEEILEYSHVPGQAVLHRGRHRHGARATTSGHRINLLLWCRSSVFREMKKYQKDFSTWLASASVKRRNDSANLLPLQSWHSLGVQVDRLSEPFFFVCSILSFLSV
;
A
#
# COMPACT_ATOMS: atom_id res chain seq x y z
N MET A 1 24.53 4.20 5.49
CA MET A 1 23.57 3.11 5.23
C MET A 1 23.29 2.94 3.74
N VAL A 2 22.91 4.00 3.02
CA VAL A 2 22.64 3.99 1.56
C VAL A 2 23.79 3.44 0.72
N GLN A 3 25.04 3.86 0.98
CA GLN A 3 26.20 3.40 0.22
C GLN A 3 26.43 1.88 0.34
N ARG A 4 26.32 1.33 1.57
CA ARG A 4 26.44 -0.11 1.81
C ARG A 4 25.34 -0.91 1.11
N HIS A 5 24.12 -0.37 1.05
CA HIS A 5 23.02 -1.01 0.35
C HIS A 5 23.25 -1.02 -1.17
N LYS A 6 23.76 0.07 -1.75
CA LYS A 6 24.17 0.13 -3.15
C LYS A 6 25.26 -0.90 -3.48
N GLU A 7 26.31 -0.98 -2.67
CA GLU A 7 27.38 -1.97 -2.84
C GLU A 7 26.87 -3.41 -2.76
N TYR A 8 25.98 -3.69 -1.81
CA TYR A 8 25.31 -4.98 -1.66
C TYR A 8 24.52 -5.37 -2.93
N ARG A 9 23.65 -4.48 -3.44
CA ARG A 9 22.88 -4.72 -4.67
C ARG A 9 23.78 -4.88 -5.89
N GLN A 10 24.78 -4.02 -6.06
CA GLN A 10 25.74 -4.12 -7.17
C GLN A 10 26.46 -5.46 -7.17
N LYS A 11 26.83 -5.99 -5.99
CA LYS A 11 27.45 -7.31 -5.91
C LYS A 11 26.52 -8.41 -6.41
N ILE A 12 25.23 -8.38 -6.02
CA ILE A 12 24.24 -9.33 -6.53
C ILE A 12 24.11 -9.20 -8.05
N LEU A 13 23.85 -7.99 -8.56
CA LEU A 13 23.63 -7.74 -9.98
C LEU A 13 24.82 -8.13 -10.87
N SER A 14 26.05 -8.07 -10.34
CA SER A 14 27.27 -8.45 -11.07
C SER A 14 27.54 -9.96 -11.09
N THR A 15 26.87 -10.76 -10.26
CA THR A 15 27.20 -12.18 -10.05
C THR A 15 26.02 -13.14 -10.20
N TYR A 16 24.80 -12.69 -9.91
CA TYR A 16 23.59 -13.47 -10.14
C TYR A 16 23.23 -13.46 -11.64
N GLN A 17 22.80 -14.61 -12.15
CA GLN A 17 22.34 -14.76 -13.53
C GLN A 17 20.84 -15.03 -13.54
N PRO A 18 20.02 -14.10 -14.09
CA PRO A 18 18.59 -14.28 -14.20
C PRO A 18 18.18 -15.51 -15.00
N LEU A 19 17.18 -16.25 -14.52
CA LEU A 19 16.61 -17.39 -15.23
C LEU A 19 15.60 -16.91 -16.29
N HIS A 20 14.74 -15.98 -15.94
CA HIS A 20 13.69 -15.40 -16.79
C HIS A 20 13.96 -13.92 -17.07
N LYS A 21 14.81 -13.62 -18.05
CA LYS A 21 15.15 -12.24 -18.45
C LYS A 21 13.93 -11.38 -18.80
N GLU A 22 12.86 -12.01 -19.28
CA GLU A 22 11.60 -11.35 -19.61
C GLU A 22 10.88 -10.76 -18.38
N LEU A 23 11.17 -11.20 -17.14
CA LEU A 23 10.61 -10.59 -15.92
C LEU A 23 11.17 -9.18 -15.63
N TYR A 24 12.31 -8.83 -16.20
CA TYR A 24 13.05 -7.61 -15.85
C TYR A 24 12.54 -6.38 -16.62
N ASN A 25 11.63 -6.59 -17.56
CA ASN A 25 10.92 -5.55 -18.28
C ASN A 25 9.43 -5.89 -18.30
N ILE A 26 8.56 -4.90 -18.15
CA ILE A 26 7.12 -5.16 -18.14
C ILE A 26 6.64 -5.54 -19.54
N HIS A 27 5.97 -6.69 -19.64
CA HIS A 27 5.29 -7.15 -20.85
C HIS A 27 3.81 -7.37 -20.51
N PRO A 28 2.95 -6.32 -20.60
CA PRO A 28 1.62 -6.35 -20.00
C PRO A 28 0.77 -7.55 -20.41
N SER A 29 0.73 -7.88 -21.71
CA SER A 29 -0.05 -9.01 -22.24
C SER A 29 0.48 -10.39 -21.82
N SER A 30 1.74 -10.49 -21.40
CA SER A 30 2.32 -11.73 -20.85
C SER A 30 2.15 -11.82 -19.33
N PHE A 31 2.01 -10.68 -18.65
CA PHE A 31 2.02 -10.60 -17.20
C PHE A 31 0.62 -10.60 -16.61
N PHE A 32 -0.29 -9.87 -17.26
CA PHE A 32 -1.63 -9.62 -16.74
C PHE A 32 -2.69 -10.29 -17.58
N ILE A 33 -3.82 -10.60 -16.93
CA ILE A 33 -4.99 -11.10 -17.64
C ILE A 33 -5.63 -9.99 -18.49
N PRO A 34 -6.29 -10.32 -19.61
CA PRO A 34 -6.86 -9.32 -20.51
C PRO A 34 -7.87 -8.37 -19.85
N SER A 35 -8.72 -8.86 -18.95
CA SER A 35 -9.71 -8.03 -18.25
C SER A 35 -9.05 -6.94 -17.40
N PHE A 36 -7.94 -7.25 -16.73
CA PHE A 36 -7.16 -6.29 -15.96
C PHE A 36 -6.55 -5.22 -16.87
N ILE A 37 -5.89 -5.63 -17.97
CA ILE A 37 -5.29 -4.69 -18.94
C ILE A 37 -6.34 -3.76 -19.54
N ASN A 38 -7.51 -4.29 -19.89
CA ASN A 38 -8.62 -3.50 -20.45
C ASN A 38 -9.14 -2.48 -19.43
N ALA A 39 -9.26 -2.86 -18.16
CA ALA A 39 -9.68 -1.95 -17.09
C ALA A 39 -8.68 -0.80 -16.90
N ILE A 40 -7.39 -1.10 -16.88
CA ILE A 40 -6.30 -0.11 -16.78
C ILE A 40 -6.25 0.80 -18.01
N SER A 41 -6.40 0.25 -19.21
CA SER A 41 -6.43 1.03 -20.46
C SER A 41 -7.61 2.00 -20.52
N ASN A 42 -8.79 1.56 -20.07
CA ASN A 42 -9.98 2.41 -20.02
C ASN A 42 -9.88 3.50 -18.94
N ASN A 43 -9.20 3.19 -17.83
CA ASN A 43 -8.88 4.14 -16.75
C ASN A 43 -10.09 4.93 -16.21
N THR A 44 -11.23 4.26 -16.03
CA THR A 44 -12.43 4.85 -15.44
C THR A 44 -12.79 4.15 -14.12
N VAL A 45 -13.54 4.85 -13.26
CA VAL A 45 -14.06 4.26 -12.02
C VAL A 45 -14.90 3.01 -12.34
N GLU A 46 -15.71 3.07 -13.40
CA GLU A 46 -16.54 1.96 -13.85
C GLU A 46 -15.69 0.78 -14.33
N SER A 47 -14.66 1.02 -15.15
CA SER A 47 -13.80 -0.06 -15.67
C SER A 47 -13.08 -0.80 -14.54
N PHE A 48 -12.62 -0.09 -13.50
CA PHE A 48 -12.03 -0.71 -12.32
C PHE A 48 -13.07 -1.48 -11.50
N ARG A 49 -14.23 -0.88 -11.21
CA ARG A 49 -15.28 -1.54 -10.43
C ARG A 49 -15.78 -2.82 -11.11
N ASN A 50 -15.81 -2.87 -12.43
CA ASN A 50 -16.24 -4.05 -13.19
C ASN A 50 -15.34 -5.28 -13.01
N ILE A 51 -14.07 -5.10 -12.59
CA ILE A 51 -13.13 -6.21 -12.39
C ILE A 51 -12.84 -6.49 -10.90
N MET A 52 -13.36 -5.67 -9.98
CA MET A 52 -13.04 -5.72 -8.56
C MET A 52 -14.25 -6.11 -7.71
N SER A 53 -13.98 -6.81 -6.61
CA SER A 53 -14.90 -6.95 -5.49
C SER A 53 -14.34 -6.22 -4.28
N GLU A 54 -15.22 -5.72 -3.41
CA GLU A 54 -14.86 -5.06 -2.14
C GLU A 54 -15.45 -5.86 -0.98
N PRO A 55 -14.83 -6.99 -0.57
CA PRO A 55 -15.35 -7.83 0.50
C PRO A 55 -15.40 -7.15 1.89
N SER A 56 -14.63 -6.08 2.07
CA SER A 56 -14.67 -5.22 3.25
C SER A 56 -14.29 -3.79 2.84
N PRO A 57 -14.83 -2.74 3.49
CA PRO A 57 -14.52 -1.36 3.12
C PRO A 57 -13.01 -1.09 2.99
N GLY A 58 -12.57 -0.67 1.79
CA GLY A 58 -11.18 -0.37 1.48
C GLY A 58 -10.26 -1.59 1.33
N VAL A 59 -10.81 -2.80 1.15
CA VAL A 59 -10.11 -4.01 0.73
C VAL A 59 -10.67 -4.43 -0.62
N TYR A 60 -9.89 -4.30 -1.68
CA TYR A 60 -10.30 -4.66 -3.04
C TYR A 60 -9.62 -5.95 -3.47
N THR A 61 -10.38 -6.85 -4.10
CA THR A 61 -9.87 -8.12 -4.63
C THR A 61 -10.19 -8.25 -6.10
N PHE A 62 -9.22 -8.70 -6.91
CA PHE A 62 -9.39 -8.85 -8.35
C PHE A 62 -8.42 -9.86 -8.94
N ALA A 63 -8.79 -10.50 -10.04
CA ALA A 63 -7.88 -11.33 -10.83
C ALA A 63 -6.92 -10.40 -11.61
N MET A 64 -5.62 -10.70 -11.55
CA MET A 64 -4.59 -9.78 -12.04
C MET A 64 -3.56 -10.47 -12.93
N LEU A 65 -2.90 -11.51 -12.43
CA LEU A 65 -1.73 -12.10 -13.08
C LEU A 65 -2.10 -13.31 -13.95
N GLN A 66 -1.37 -13.49 -15.05
CA GLN A 66 -1.41 -14.75 -15.78
C GLN A 66 -0.72 -15.86 -14.99
N PRO A 67 -1.21 -17.12 -15.07
CA PRO A 67 -0.54 -18.26 -14.43
C PRO A 67 0.92 -18.39 -14.82
N ARG A 68 1.25 -18.22 -16.11
CA ARG A 68 2.62 -18.29 -16.62
C ARG A 68 3.54 -17.26 -15.96
N PHE A 69 3.08 -16.02 -15.74
CA PHE A 69 3.87 -15.02 -15.04
C PHE A 69 4.15 -15.44 -13.59
N CYS A 70 3.13 -16.00 -12.92
CA CYS A 70 3.27 -16.48 -11.56
C CYS A 70 4.33 -17.61 -11.47
N GLU A 71 4.29 -18.57 -12.39
CA GLU A 71 5.28 -19.66 -12.49
C GLU A 71 6.69 -19.11 -12.71
N MET A 72 6.87 -18.22 -13.69
CA MET A 72 8.17 -17.62 -13.98
C MET A 72 8.75 -16.85 -12.79
N LEU A 73 7.92 -16.07 -12.08
CA LEU A 73 8.39 -15.34 -10.90
C LEU A 73 8.75 -16.29 -9.74
N LEU A 74 8.00 -17.38 -9.56
CA LEU A 74 8.35 -18.42 -8.60
C LEU A 74 9.69 -19.10 -8.94
N ASP A 75 9.88 -19.46 -10.21
CA ASP A 75 11.11 -20.09 -10.70
C ASP A 75 12.32 -19.16 -10.55
N GLU A 76 12.15 -17.87 -10.83
CA GLU A 76 13.19 -16.85 -10.66
C GLU A 76 13.60 -16.68 -9.19
N VAL A 77 12.62 -16.62 -8.27
CA VAL A 77 12.88 -16.55 -6.83
C VAL A 77 13.60 -17.81 -6.33
N GLU A 78 13.17 -18.98 -6.79
CA GLU A 78 13.82 -20.24 -6.44
C GLU A 78 15.27 -20.31 -6.98
N ASN A 79 15.49 -19.83 -8.21
CA ASN A 79 16.82 -19.71 -8.80
C ASN A 79 17.72 -18.76 -7.99
N PHE A 80 17.18 -17.62 -7.58
CA PHE A 80 17.88 -16.67 -6.72
C PHE A 80 18.28 -17.30 -5.37
N GLU A 81 17.36 -17.96 -4.67
CA GLU A 81 17.65 -18.64 -3.41
C GLU A 81 18.66 -19.78 -3.58
N LYS A 82 18.60 -20.56 -4.67
CA LYS A 82 19.62 -21.58 -5.00
C LYS A 82 21.00 -20.94 -5.16
N TRP A 83 21.08 -19.84 -5.90
CA TRP A 83 22.33 -19.08 -6.08
C TRP A 83 22.86 -18.57 -4.74
N VAL A 84 22.03 -17.92 -3.92
CA VAL A 84 22.40 -17.42 -2.58
C VAL A 84 23.03 -18.51 -1.72
N ASN A 85 22.42 -19.71 -1.70
CA ASN A 85 22.93 -20.86 -0.95
C ASN A 85 24.26 -21.38 -1.52
N ALA A 86 24.39 -21.47 -2.85
CA ALA A 86 25.59 -21.95 -3.51
C ALA A 86 26.81 -21.03 -3.25
N VAL A 87 26.60 -19.71 -3.32
CA VAL A 87 27.67 -18.72 -3.09
C VAL A 87 27.82 -18.31 -1.62
N LYS A 88 27.00 -18.88 -0.72
CA LYS A 88 26.93 -18.55 0.71
C LYS A 88 26.81 -17.04 0.97
N PHE A 89 26.01 -16.38 0.14
CA PHE A 89 25.81 -14.93 0.22
C PHE A 89 24.75 -14.59 1.27
N LYS A 90 24.95 -13.52 2.04
CA LYS A 90 23.95 -13.07 3.01
C LYS A 90 23.06 -12.02 2.37
N ILE A 91 21.79 -12.36 2.16
CA ILE A 91 20.78 -11.44 1.62
C ILE A 91 20.00 -10.72 2.72
N MET A 92 19.44 -9.57 2.37
CA MET A 92 18.41 -8.90 3.16
C MET A 92 17.10 -9.70 3.06
N ARG A 93 16.40 -9.83 4.19
CA ARG A 93 15.08 -10.48 4.23
C ARG A 93 13.97 -9.47 3.93
N PRO A 94 12.79 -9.95 3.48
CA PRO A 94 11.75 -9.09 2.92
C PRO A 94 11.35 -7.92 3.81
N ASN A 95 11.23 -8.18 5.12
CA ASN A 95 10.95 -7.17 6.13
C ASN A 95 11.41 -7.69 7.51
N THR A 96 11.14 -6.94 8.58
CA THR A 96 11.52 -7.32 9.94
C THR A 96 10.68 -8.44 10.56
N MET A 97 9.58 -8.82 9.91
CA MET A 97 8.60 -9.80 10.41
C MET A 97 8.69 -11.14 9.66
N ASN A 98 9.22 -11.16 8.43
CA ASN A 98 9.36 -12.37 7.60
C ASN A 98 10.81 -12.83 7.50
N LYS A 99 11.03 -14.13 7.75
CA LYS A 99 12.35 -14.76 7.67
C LYS A 99 12.64 -15.35 6.29
N TYR A 100 11.59 -15.64 5.51
CA TYR A 100 11.70 -16.31 4.22
C TYR A 100 11.10 -15.49 3.08
N GLY A 101 11.68 -15.66 1.89
CA GLY A 101 11.44 -14.83 0.71
C GLY A 101 12.60 -13.87 0.42
N ALA A 102 12.39 -13.03 -0.60
CA ALA A 102 13.42 -12.17 -1.18
C ALA A 102 12.88 -10.78 -1.54
N VAL A 103 13.74 -9.77 -1.45
CA VAL A 103 13.48 -8.41 -1.97
C VAL A 103 13.81 -8.42 -3.47
N LEU A 104 12.82 -8.09 -4.30
CA LEU A 104 12.93 -8.27 -5.76
C LEU A 104 13.86 -7.23 -6.41
N ASP A 105 13.92 -6.03 -5.84
CA ASP A 105 14.86 -4.99 -6.27
C ASP A 105 16.32 -5.45 -6.13
N ASP A 106 16.64 -6.28 -5.14
CA ASP A 106 18.01 -6.69 -4.83
C ASP A 106 18.67 -7.45 -5.99
N PHE A 107 17.88 -8.19 -6.76
CA PHE A 107 18.36 -8.98 -7.88
C PHE A 107 17.86 -8.49 -9.24
N GLY A 108 17.31 -7.27 -9.30
CA GLY A 108 17.22 -6.50 -10.55
C GLY A 108 15.81 -6.20 -11.08
N LEU A 109 14.75 -6.51 -10.32
CA LEU A 109 13.37 -6.26 -10.76
C LEU A 109 12.86 -4.83 -10.51
N GLU A 110 13.69 -3.93 -9.98
CA GLU A 110 13.31 -2.55 -9.63
C GLU A 110 12.63 -1.80 -10.79
N ALA A 111 13.18 -1.89 -12.01
CA ALA A 111 12.60 -1.22 -13.17
C ALA A 111 11.20 -1.77 -13.54
N MET A 112 10.99 -3.09 -13.43
CA MET A 112 9.69 -3.70 -13.66
C MET A 112 8.69 -3.28 -12.58
N LEU A 113 9.11 -3.27 -11.31
CA LEU A 113 8.26 -2.91 -10.18
C LEU A 113 7.88 -1.42 -10.17
N ASN A 114 8.79 -0.53 -10.59
CA ASN A 114 8.49 0.88 -10.82
C ASN A 114 7.34 1.03 -11.82
N LYS A 115 7.44 0.36 -12.98
CA LYS A 115 6.36 0.39 -13.98
C LYS A 115 5.07 -0.24 -13.49
N LEU A 116 5.15 -1.36 -12.76
CA LEU A 116 3.99 -1.97 -12.13
C LEU A 116 3.26 -0.96 -11.22
N MET A 117 4.01 -0.25 -10.37
CA MET A 117 3.44 0.79 -9.51
C MET A 117 2.84 1.93 -10.34
N GLU A 118 3.64 2.56 -11.20
CA GLU A 118 3.28 3.78 -11.92
C GLU A 118 2.13 3.58 -12.92
N GLU A 119 2.18 2.51 -13.72
CA GLU A 119 1.27 2.30 -14.84
C GLU A 119 0.02 1.51 -14.45
N PHE A 120 0.06 0.70 -13.37
CA PHE A 120 -1.04 -0.23 -13.04
C PHE A 120 -1.62 0.01 -11.65
N ILE A 121 -0.80 0.31 -10.63
CA ILE A 121 -1.29 0.50 -9.25
C ILE A 121 -1.70 1.95 -8.97
N CYS A 122 -0.97 2.94 -9.46
CA CYS A 122 -1.29 4.35 -9.30
C CYS A 122 -2.66 4.74 -9.89
N PRO A 123 -3.08 4.27 -11.09
CA PRO A 123 -4.41 4.58 -11.62
C PRO A 123 -5.56 4.13 -10.71
N ILE A 124 -5.47 2.90 -10.19
CA ILE A 124 -6.44 2.35 -9.23
C ILE A 124 -6.37 3.15 -7.92
N SER A 125 -5.16 3.41 -7.43
CA SER A 125 -4.93 4.07 -6.14
C SER A 125 -5.44 5.50 -6.09
N LYS A 126 -5.34 6.22 -7.21
CA LYS A 126 -5.91 7.56 -7.36
C LYS A 126 -7.43 7.57 -7.14
N VAL A 127 -8.13 6.49 -7.52
CA VAL A 127 -9.59 6.39 -7.40
C VAL A 127 -10.02 5.94 -6.01
N PHE A 128 -9.42 4.87 -5.49
CA PHE A 128 -9.92 4.19 -4.28
C PHE A 128 -9.16 4.53 -2.99
N PHE A 129 -8.00 5.20 -3.09
CA PHE A 129 -7.12 5.49 -1.96
C PHE A 129 -6.65 6.95 -1.93
N SER A 130 -7.42 7.86 -2.52
CA SER A 130 -7.10 9.30 -2.61
C SER A 130 -6.85 9.94 -1.23
N GLU A 131 -7.58 9.51 -0.21
CA GLU A 131 -7.51 9.97 1.18
C GLU A 131 -6.24 9.54 1.92
N VAL A 132 -5.50 8.58 1.37
CA VAL A 132 -4.21 8.13 1.91
C VAL A 132 -3.04 8.37 0.95
N GLY A 133 -3.17 9.32 0.03
CA GLY A 133 -2.07 9.67 -0.89
C GLY A 133 -1.93 8.74 -2.10
N GLY A 134 -2.99 7.98 -2.44
CA GLY A 134 -2.98 7.08 -3.60
C GLY A 134 -2.75 7.76 -4.95
N SER A 135 -2.93 9.09 -5.03
CA SER A 135 -2.63 9.90 -6.23
C SER A 135 -1.18 10.39 -6.31
N THR A 136 -0.37 10.16 -5.28
CA THR A 136 0.99 10.72 -5.14
C THR A 136 2.00 9.65 -4.71
N LEU A 137 1.74 8.39 -5.05
CA LEU A 137 2.68 7.29 -4.81
C LEU A 137 3.93 7.48 -5.69
N ASP A 138 5.11 7.36 -5.09
CA ASP A 138 6.39 7.73 -5.71
C ASP A 138 7.55 6.77 -5.37
N SER A 139 7.31 5.76 -4.53
CA SER A 139 8.30 4.76 -4.18
C SER A 139 7.64 3.45 -3.79
N HIS A 140 8.34 2.35 -4.03
CA HIS A 140 7.87 1.02 -3.67
C HIS A 140 8.86 0.26 -2.78
N HIS A 141 8.38 -0.83 -2.18
CA HIS A 141 9.21 -1.93 -1.69
C HIS A 141 8.55 -3.23 -2.11
N GLY A 142 9.16 -3.89 -3.10
CA GLY A 142 8.63 -5.08 -3.74
C GLY A 142 9.37 -6.32 -3.29
N PHE A 143 8.63 -7.31 -2.79
CA PHE A 143 9.22 -8.51 -2.20
C PHE A 143 8.27 -9.70 -2.30
N VAL A 144 8.83 -10.90 -2.17
CA VAL A 144 8.05 -12.12 -1.97
C VAL A 144 8.20 -12.61 -0.55
N VAL A 145 7.15 -13.25 -0.05
CA VAL A 145 7.12 -13.92 1.26
C VAL A 145 6.74 -15.38 1.05
N GLU A 146 7.34 -16.26 1.84
CA GLU A 146 7.11 -17.70 1.76
C GLU A 146 6.59 -18.24 3.08
N TYR A 147 5.49 -18.99 3.02
CA TYR A 147 4.89 -19.64 4.17
C TYR A 147 4.76 -21.15 3.97
N GLY A 148 4.89 -21.92 5.05
CA GLY A 148 4.86 -23.37 5.04
C GLY A 148 5.58 -23.97 6.24
N LYS A 149 5.58 -25.30 6.36
CA LYS A 149 6.12 -26.03 7.52
C LYS A 149 7.59 -25.70 7.84
N ASP A 150 8.42 -25.54 6.81
CA ASP A 150 9.85 -25.24 6.94
C ASP A 150 10.17 -23.77 6.57
N LYS A 151 9.16 -22.90 6.61
CA LYS A 151 9.22 -21.47 6.31
C LYS A 151 8.56 -20.68 7.46
N ASP A 152 8.07 -19.46 7.18
CA ASP A 152 7.19 -18.78 8.13
C ASP A 152 5.84 -19.52 8.19
N VAL A 153 5.29 -19.77 9.37
CA VAL A 153 4.02 -20.51 9.48
C VAL A 153 2.83 -19.56 9.35
N GLU A 154 2.92 -18.41 10.02
CA GLU A 154 1.88 -17.39 10.10
C GLU A 154 2.54 -16.00 10.20
N LEU A 155 1.72 -14.95 10.16
CA LEU A 155 2.18 -13.59 10.43
C LEU A 155 1.19 -12.91 11.37
N GLY A 156 1.71 -12.49 12.53
CA GLY A 156 0.92 -11.85 13.57
C GLY A 156 0.27 -10.54 13.12
N PHE A 157 -0.59 -10.00 13.98
CA PHE A 157 -1.32 -8.77 13.73
C PHE A 157 -0.39 -7.58 13.53
N HIS A 158 -0.54 -6.87 12.41
CA HIS A 158 0.30 -5.73 12.03
C HIS A 158 -0.43 -4.76 11.09
N VAL A 159 0.32 -3.75 10.66
CA VAL A 159 0.02 -2.83 9.57
C VAL A 159 1.27 -2.72 8.71
N ASP A 160 1.11 -2.36 7.44
CA ASP A 160 2.23 -2.16 6.54
C ASP A 160 2.79 -0.74 6.64
N ASP A 161 4.11 -0.62 6.37
CA ASP A 161 4.75 0.66 6.12
C ASP A 161 4.52 1.11 4.67
N SER A 162 3.24 1.31 4.32
CA SER A 162 2.80 1.75 3.01
C SER A 162 1.56 2.66 3.13
N GLU A 163 1.32 3.43 2.09
CA GLU A 163 0.03 4.08 1.89
C GLU A 163 -0.96 3.08 1.27
N VAL A 164 -0.51 2.35 0.24
CA VAL A 164 -1.25 1.29 -0.45
C VAL A 164 -0.39 0.03 -0.52
N THR A 165 -0.96 -1.12 -0.19
CA THR A 165 -0.33 -2.44 -0.33
C THR A 165 -1.06 -3.25 -1.39
N LEU A 166 -0.29 -3.77 -2.35
CA LEU A 166 -0.69 -4.86 -3.23
C LEU A 166 -0.15 -6.18 -2.66
N ASN A 167 -1.01 -7.20 -2.56
CA ASN A 167 -0.65 -8.55 -2.17
C ASN A 167 -1.25 -9.55 -3.17
N VAL A 168 -0.41 -10.26 -3.92
CA VAL A 168 -0.84 -11.18 -4.99
C VAL A 168 -0.37 -12.59 -4.68
N CYS A 169 -1.27 -13.56 -4.72
CA CYS A 169 -0.90 -14.97 -4.54
C CYS A 169 -0.22 -15.49 -5.83
N LEU A 170 1.05 -15.88 -5.75
CA LEU A 170 1.81 -16.42 -6.89
C LEU A 170 1.55 -17.91 -7.14
N GLY A 171 0.89 -18.59 -6.21
CA GLY A 171 0.49 -19.99 -6.38
C GLY A 171 1.39 -20.98 -5.64
N LYS A 172 1.29 -22.24 -6.09
CA LYS A 172 1.51 -23.52 -5.36
C LYS A 172 0.27 -24.04 -4.63
N GLN A 173 0.19 -25.36 -4.48
CA GLN A 173 -0.89 -26.01 -3.74
C GLN A 173 -0.60 -25.85 -2.25
N PHE A 174 -1.54 -25.25 -1.51
CA PHE A 174 -1.46 -25.06 -0.07
C PHE A 174 -2.86 -25.07 0.56
N SER A 175 -2.91 -25.14 1.90
CA SER A 175 -4.15 -25.00 2.68
C SER A 175 -3.89 -24.14 3.92
N GLY A 176 -4.93 -23.48 4.40
CA GLY A 176 -4.81 -22.42 5.41
C GLY A 176 -4.13 -21.18 4.82
N GLY A 177 -3.57 -20.36 5.70
CA GLY A 177 -2.92 -19.13 5.29
C GLY A 177 -3.92 -18.05 4.83
N GLU A 178 -5.10 -17.99 5.42
CA GLU A 178 -6.05 -16.91 5.19
C GLU A 178 -5.44 -15.57 5.64
N LEU A 179 -5.67 -14.54 4.83
CA LEU A 179 -5.39 -13.16 5.20
C LEU A 179 -6.57 -12.63 6.01
N TYR A 180 -6.34 -12.15 7.22
CA TYR A 180 -7.40 -11.64 8.07
C TYR A 180 -7.28 -10.13 8.24
N PHE A 181 -8.38 -9.39 8.13
CA PHE A 181 -8.45 -7.94 8.33
C PHE A 181 -9.31 -7.57 9.52
N ARG A 182 -8.96 -6.45 10.17
CA ARG A 182 -9.58 -5.97 11.41
C ARG A 182 -9.80 -4.45 11.37
N GLY A 183 -10.14 -3.90 10.21
CA GLY A 183 -10.43 -2.48 10.04
C GLY A 183 -9.20 -1.55 10.09
N VAL A 184 -9.44 -0.27 9.83
CA VAL A 184 -8.40 0.77 9.74
C VAL A 184 -8.40 1.63 11.00
N ARG A 185 -7.22 2.00 11.49
CA ARG A 185 -7.05 2.89 12.65
C ARG A 185 -5.93 3.92 12.43
N CYS A 186 -6.04 5.05 13.13
CA CYS A 186 -4.93 6.00 13.23
C CYS A 186 -3.80 5.47 14.13
N ASP A 187 -2.64 6.12 14.10
CA ASP A 187 -1.44 5.71 14.84
C ASP A 187 -1.71 5.48 16.34
N LYS A 188 -2.55 6.33 16.95
CA LYS A 188 -2.85 6.27 18.40
C LYS A 188 -3.79 5.12 18.78
N HIS A 189 -4.62 4.66 17.85
CA HIS A 189 -5.69 3.68 18.12
C HIS A 189 -5.47 2.36 17.40
N VAL A 190 -4.24 2.06 16.94
CA VAL A 190 -3.93 0.83 16.20
C VAL A 190 -4.32 -0.43 16.98
N ASN A 191 -4.20 -0.41 18.31
CA ASN A 191 -4.51 -1.53 19.19
C ASN A 191 -5.93 -1.48 19.79
N SER A 192 -6.81 -0.60 19.32
CA SER A 192 -8.20 -0.59 19.82
C SER A 192 -8.92 -1.88 19.45
N GLU A 193 -10.04 -2.14 20.13
CA GLU A 193 -10.89 -3.28 19.80
C GLU A 193 -11.34 -3.28 18.32
N THR A 194 -11.60 -4.49 17.82
CA THR A 194 -12.14 -4.72 16.48
C THR A 194 -13.64 -4.92 16.60
N GLN A 195 -14.41 -4.25 15.75
CA GLN A 195 -15.86 -4.45 15.66
C GLN A 195 -16.19 -5.62 14.72
N PRO A 196 -17.31 -6.34 14.94
CA PRO A 196 -17.68 -7.50 14.12
C PRO A 196 -17.72 -7.20 12.61
N GLU A 197 -18.19 -6.02 12.21
CA GLU A 197 -18.28 -5.57 10.81
C GLU A 197 -16.92 -5.32 10.14
N GLU A 198 -15.84 -5.28 10.91
CA GLU A 198 -14.47 -5.07 10.43
C GLU A 198 -13.72 -6.38 10.19
N ILE A 199 -14.32 -7.52 10.54
CA ILE A 199 -13.72 -8.84 10.43
C ILE A 199 -13.90 -9.36 9.01
N LEU A 200 -12.78 -9.51 8.31
CA LEU A 200 -12.71 -10.24 7.05
C LEU A 200 -11.67 -11.35 7.18
N GLU A 201 -11.98 -12.53 6.64
CA GLU A 201 -11.03 -13.61 6.37
C GLU A 201 -11.05 -13.85 4.86
N TYR A 202 -9.88 -13.77 4.22
CA TYR A 202 -9.72 -13.89 2.78
C TYR A 202 -8.84 -15.10 2.46
N SER A 203 -9.38 -16.03 1.69
CA SER A 203 -8.65 -17.18 1.16
C SER A 203 -7.94 -16.78 -0.13
N HIS A 204 -6.63 -16.99 -0.18
CA HIS A 204 -5.82 -16.67 -1.36
C HIS A 204 -6.19 -17.54 -2.55
N VAL A 205 -6.24 -16.91 -3.73
CA VAL A 205 -6.43 -17.58 -5.02
C VAL A 205 -5.23 -17.24 -5.92
N PRO A 206 -4.54 -18.22 -6.52
CA PRO A 206 -3.42 -17.94 -7.43
C PRO A 206 -3.78 -16.94 -8.53
N GLY A 207 -2.92 -15.95 -8.75
CA GLY A 207 -3.11 -14.87 -9.70
C GLY A 207 -4.09 -13.77 -9.27
N GLN A 208 -4.78 -13.92 -8.13
CA GLN A 208 -5.60 -12.85 -7.55
C GLN A 208 -4.80 -11.94 -6.63
N ALA A 209 -5.12 -10.65 -6.74
CA ALA A 209 -4.58 -9.58 -5.94
C ALA A 209 -5.58 -9.15 -4.85
N VAL A 210 -5.02 -8.76 -3.72
CA VAL A 210 -5.67 -7.97 -2.66
C VAL A 210 -4.98 -6.62 -2.62
N LEU A 211 -5.74 -5.54 -2.78
CA LEU A 211 -5.26 -4.17 -2.71
C LEU A 211 -5.94 -3.47 -1.53
N HIS A 212 -5.16 -2.96 -0.58
CA HIS A 212 -5.68 -2.33 0.62
C HIS A 212 -4.79 -1.18 1.12
N ARG A 213 -5.32 -0.35 2.01
CA ARG A 213 -4.51 0.65 2.73
C ARG A 213 -3.45 -0.04 3.56
N GLY A 214 -2.22 0.49 3.60
CA GLY A 214 -1.17 -0.08 4.46
C GLY A 214 -1.54 -0.06 5.95
N ARG A 215 -2.29 0.96 6.36
CA ARG A 215 -2.83 1.10 7.74
C ARG A 215 -4.02 0.20 8.06
N HIS A 216 -4.49 -0.62 7.12
CA HIS A 216 -5.50 -1.63 7.41
C HIS A 216 -4.86 -2.70 8.29
N ARG A 217 -5.43 -2.92 9.48
CA ARG A 217 -4.88 -3.87 10.44
C ARG A 217 -5.17 -5.28 9.97
N HIS A 218 -4.14 -6.11 9.86
CA HIS A 218 -4.28 -7.44 9.28
C HIS A 218 -3.17 -8.40 9.74
N GLY A 219 -3.27 -9.65 9.30
CA GLY A 219 -2.22 -10.65 9.45
C GLY A 219 -2.54 -11.90 8.64
N ALA A 220 -1.65 -12.89 8.69
CA ALA A 220 -1.83 -14.16 8.00
C ALA A 220 -2.04 -15.29 9.00
N ARG A 221 -3.06 -16.11 8.80
CA ARG A 221 -3.24 -17.38 9.51
C ARG A 221 -2.14 -18.37 9.17
N ALA A 222 -2.07 -19.44 9.96
CA ALA A 222 -1.14 -20.53 9.73
C ALA A 222 -1.41 -21.23 8.39
N THR A 223 -0.38 -21.37 7.57
CA THR A 223 -0.38 -22.31 6.44
C THR A 223 -0.24 -23.72 6.99
N THR A 224 -1.27 -24.55 6.83
CA THR A 224 -1.36 -25.88 7.44
C THR A 224 -0.82 -27.00 6.54
N SER A 225 -0.78 -26.77 5.23
CA SER A 225 -0.22 -27.70 4.25
C SER A 225 0.32 -26.94 3.03
N GLY A 226 1.32 -27.51 2.36
CA GLY A 226 1.93 -26.93 1.16
C GLY A 226 2.74 -25.67 1.43
N HIS A 227 3.10 -24.97 0.36
CA HIS A 227 3.88 -23.73 0.42
C HIS A 227 3.05 -22.60 -0.19
N ARG A 228 2.83 -21.53 0.56
CA ARG A 228 2.14 -20.33 0.08
C ARG A 228 3.16 -19.24 -0.21
N ILE A 229 3.15 -18.71 -1.43
CA ILE A 229 4.05 -17.62 -1.83
C ILE A 229 3.21 -16.47 -2.37
N ASN A 230 3.49 -15.28 -1.86
CA ASN A 230 2.82 -14.06 -2.26
C ASN A 230 3.83 -13.01 -2.69
N LEU A 231 3.51 -12.28 -3.75
CA LEU A 231 4.15 -11.03 -4.14
C LEU A 231 3.50 -9.89 -3.38
N LEU A 232 4.32 -9.06 -2.72
CA LEU A 232 3.89 -7.82 -2.10
C LEU A 232 4.57 -6.63 -2.76
N LEU A 233 3.80 -5.55 -2.93
CA LEU A 233 4.31 -4.24 -3.31
C LEU A 233 3.76 -3.21 -2.33
N TRP A 234 4.64 -2.70 -1.47
CA TRP A 234 4.33 -1.60 -0.57
C TRP A 234 4.59 -0.28 -1.28
N CYS A 235 3.52 0.41 -1.69
CA CYS A 235 3.60 1.70 -2.36
C CYS A 235 3.52 2.83 -1.34
N ARG A 236 4.42 3.81 -1.47
CA ARG A 236 4.54 4.94 -0.56
C ARG A 236 4.42 6.26 -1.29
N SER A 237 3.99 7.29 -0.56
CA SER A 237 3.92 8.66 -1.03
C SER A 237 4.72 9.58 -0.11
N SER A 238 5.82 10.14 -0.62
CA SER A 238 6.59 11.15 0.13
C SER A 238 5.74 12.39 0.43
N VAL A 239 4.91 12.82 -0.52
CA VAL A 239 4.01 13.99 -0.39
C VAL A 239 3.01 13.78 0.74
N PHE A 240 2.32 12.64 0.78
CA PHE A 240 1.35 12.36 1.84
C PHE A 240 2.01 12.26 3.22
N ARG A 241 3.16 11.58 3.29
CA ARG A 241 3.94 11.46 4.53
C ARG A 241 4.41 12.81 5.05
N GLU A 242 4.81 13.71 4.15
CA GLU A 242 5.21 15.07 4.50
C GLU A 242 3.99 15.89 4.99
N MET A 243 2.86 15.86 4.28
CA MET A 243 1.62 16.52 4.70
C MET A 243 1.15 16.07 6.09
N LYS A 244 1.27 14.77 6.40
CA LYS A 244 0.89 14.22 7.72
C LYS A 244 1.70 14.78 8.87
N LYS A 245 2.95 15.21 8.65
CA LYS A 245 3.76 15.87 9.70
C LYS A 245 3.10 17.18 10.11
N TYR A 246 2.73 18.02 9.14
CA TYR A 246 2.09 19.31 9.41
C TYR A 246 0.65 19.20 9.93
N GLN A 247 -0.10 18.14 9.59
CA GLN A 247 -1.42 17.90 10.19
C GLN A 247 -1.33 17.57 11.70
N LYS A 248 -0.29 16.85 12.13
CA LYS A 248 -0.02 16.65 13.56
C LYS A 248 0.26 17.99 14.26
N ASP A 249 0.93 18.91 13.57
CA ASP A 249 1.23 20.26 14.07
C ASP A 249 0.01 21.19 14.10
N PHE A 250 -0.91 21.07 13.13
CA PHE A 250 -2.17 21.83 13.14
C PHE A 250 -3.14 21.37 14.23
N SER A 251 -3.18 20.07 14.53
CA SER A 251 -4.03 19.55 15.60
C SER A 251 -3.50 19.90 17.00
N THR A 252 -2.18 20.03 17.20
CA THR A 252 -1.59 20.65 18.40
C THR A 252 -1.79 22.17 18.44
N TRP A 253 -1.68 22.87 17.31
CA TRP A 253 -1.91 24.32 17.25
C TRP A 253 -3.38 24.70 17.55
N LEU A 254 -4.35 24.00 16.96
CA LEU A 254 -5.78 24.18 17.25
C LEU A 254 -6.13 23.81 18.71
N ALA A 255 -5.48 22.78 19.28
CA ALA A 255 -5.60 22.47 20.71
C ALA A 255 -5.05 23.59 21.60
N SER A 256 -3.93 24.23 21.22
CA SER A 256 -3.39 25.37 21.97
C SER A 256 -4.22 26.65 21.83
N ALA A 257 -4.85 26.88 20.67
CA ALA A 257 -5.72 28.02 20.40
C ALA A 257 -7.11 27.89 21.07
N SER A 258 -7.54 26.67 21.39
CA SER A 258 -8.76 26.40 22.15
C SER A 258 -8.54 26.45 23.67
N VAL A 259 -7.31 26.20 24.16
CA VAL A 259 -6.93 26.44 25.56
C VAL A 259 -6.82 27.95 25.86
N LYS A 260 -6.31 28.76 24.93
CA LYS A 260 -6.20 30.21 25.12
C LYS A 260 -7.54 30.97 25.10
N ARG A 261 -8.61 30.37 24.57
CA ARG A 261 -9.95 30.99 24.53
C ARG A 261 -10.86 30.65 25.73
N ARG A 262 -10.40 29.84 26.69
CA ARG A 262 -11.20 29.46 27.87
C ARG A 262 -10.99 30.31 29.12
N ASN A 263 -10.06 31.27 29.12
CA ASN A 263 -9.77 32.08 30.32
C ASN A 263 -10.28 33.53 30.31
N ASP A 264 -10.83 34.02 29.20
CA ASP A 264 -11.39 35.39 29.16
C ASP A 264 -12.79 35.35 28.55
N SER A 265 -13.82 35.24 29.40
CA SER A 265 -15.14 35.91 29.29
C SER A 265 -16.21 35.23 30.15
N ALA A 266 -16.18 35.52 31.45
CA ALA A 266 -17.42 35.65 32.20
C ALA A 266 -18.02 37.01 31.84
N ASN A 267 -19.06 37.01 31.00
CA ASN A 267 -20.23 37.90 31.06
C ASN A 267 -21.08 37.69 29.80
N LEU A 268 -22.23 37.05 30.00
CA LEU A 268 -23.32 36.94 29.04
C LEU A 268 -24.01 38.31 28.88
N LEU A 269 -24.16 38.78 27.64
CA LEU A 269 -25.19 39.76 27.26
C LEU A 269 -25.82 39.36 25.91
N PRO A 270 -27.10 39.71 25.65
CA PRO A 270 -27.96 39.01 24.71
C PRO A 270 -27.85 39.50 23.27
N LEU A 271 -28.24 38.61 22.35
CA LEU A 271 -28.44 38.81 20.91
C LEU A 271 -29.20 40.10 20.59
N GLN A 272 -28.52 41.06 19.94
CA GLN A 272 -29.15 42.01 19.02
C GLN A 272 -28.13 42.68 18.08
N SER A 273 -28.54 42.81 16.81
CA SER A 273 -28.01 43.65 15.72
C SER A 273 -26.57 43.45 15.23
N TRP A 274 -26.42 42.70 14.13
CA TRP A 274 -25.38 42.96 13.13
C TRP A 274 -26.04 43.08 11.75
N HIS A 275 -26.61 44.25 11.47
CA HIS A 275 -26.81 44.75 10.11
C HIS A 275 -25.74 45.82 9.87
N SER A 276 -24.60 45.40 9.34
CA SER A 276 -23.67 46.25 8.57
C SER A 276 -22.42 45.44 8.27
N LEU A 277 -22.43 44.75 7.14
CA LEU A 277 -21.28 44.39 6.29
C LEU A 277 -21.91 43.63 5.11
N GLY A 278 -22.20 44.35 4.03
CA GLY A 278 -22.91 43.84 2.85
C GLY A 278 -22.17 42.67 2.19
N VAL A 279 -22.56 41.45 2.54
CA VAL A 279 -22.15 40.22 1.82
C VAL A 279 -23.42 39.51 1.39
N GLN A 280 -23.65 39.50 0.08
CA GLN A 280 -24.72 38.76 -0.58
C GLN A 280 -24.29 37.29 -0.66
N VAL A 281 -25.06 36.40 -0.03
CA VAL A 281 -24.83 34.95 -0.08
C VAL A 281 -25.69 34.37 -1.20
N ASP A 282 -25.11 34.21 -2.38
CA ASP A 282 -25.73 33.38 -3.42
C ASP A 282 -25.46 31.91 -3.10
N ARG A 283 -26.54 31.13 -2.98
CA ARG A 283 -26.49 29.66 -2.93
C ARG A 283 -26.01 29.15 -4.27
N LEU A 284 -24.83 28.56 -4.31
CA LEU A 284 -24.44 27.65 -5.38
C LEU A 284 -24.13 26.27 -4.79
N SER A 285 -24.79 25.30 -5.40
CA SER A 285 -24.64 23.85 -5.26
C SER A 285 -23.27 23.37 -5.75
N GLU A 286 -22.76 22.30 -5.12
CA GLU A 286 -21.60 21.44 -5.46
C GLU A 286 -20.33 21.64 -4.58
N PRO A 287 -19.67 20.57 -4.09
CA PRO A 287 -18.56 20.66 -3.15
C PRO A 287 -17.21 20.69 -3.88
N PHE A 288 -16.57 21.86 -3.93
CA PHE A 288 -15.14 21.96 -4.27
C PHE A 288 -14.31 22.33 -3.03
N PHE A 289 -13.19 21.62 -2.93
CA PHE A 289 -12.12 21.75 -1.94
C PHE A 289 -11.76 23.22 -1.62
N PHE A 290 -11.78 23.57 -0.34
CA PHE A 290 -11.13 24.80 0.14
C PHE A 290 -9.61 24.58 0.18
N VAL A 291 -8.90 25.13 -0.80
CA VAL A 291 -7.48 25.43 -0.68
C VAL A 291 -7.36 26.75 0.09
N CYS A 292 -6.89 26.71 1.35
CA CYS A 292 -6.53 27.93 2.07
C CYS A 292 -5.23 28.49 1.47
N SER A 293 -5.33 29.52 0.63
CA SER A 293 -4.22 30.39 0.29
C SER A 293 -3.91 31.29 1.49
N ILE A 294 -2.73 31.14 2.10
CA ILE A 294 -2.20 32.09 3.08
C ILE A 294 -1.69 33.30 2.30
N LEU A 295 -2.44 34.41 2.32
CA LEU A 295 -1.92 35.72 1.95
C LEU A 295 -1.13 36.28 3.12
N SER A 296 0.18 36.31 2.99
CA SER A 296 1.09 37.00 3.90
C SER A 296 0.84 38.50 3.83
N PHE A 297 0.30 39.08 4.90
CA PHE A 297 0.41 40.53 5.15
C PHE A 297 1.81 40.82 5.68
N LEU A 298 2.60 41.59 4.94
CA LEU A 298 3.69 42.38 5.49
C LEU A 298 3.50 43.82 5.04
N SER A 299 3.16 44.65 6.03
CA SER A 299 3.15 46.10 6.01
C SER A 299 4.57 46.66 6.05
N VAL A 300 4.89 47.57 5.12
CA VAL A 300 5.64 48.81 5.35
C VAL A 300 4.94 49.91 4.58
#